data_AF-F9GA07-F1
#
_entry.id   AF-F9GA07-F1
#
_cell.length_a   1.000
_cell.length_b   1.000
_cell.length_c   1.000
_cell.angle_alpha   90.00
_cell.angle_beta   90.00
_cell.angle_gamma   90.00
#
_symmetry.space_group_name_H-M   'P 1'
#
loop_
_entity.id
_entity.type
_entity.pdbx_description
1 polymer ?
#
loop_
_entity_poly.entity_id
_entity_poly.type
_entity_poly.pdbx_seq_one_letter_code
_entity_poly.pdbx_strand_id
1 'polypeptide(L)'
;MIEQLDRLGLYLNQPEPAILCIQCKFALKADGDRVSRHLGERHGISKLARRGLGPFIRSLRLPDPKTLPVRSDGSSPHPHLRIQQGAACKHCGLRSTSLEVLSRHLNKVHPQDIQHSRGRGFSESHWLQDHILDRLSFQAWTVSHIERSWTVHLYRGQPQGPHTPVTIYQAPEPIQVFAKELFVREQQYLSQQARGSLPKPTGRTTSATDPALITNWMRRTGWEETFRNTRRDLIVAMVQCPPKENPGPLWLANYKDEALISSQEDEHKLTRMMAYLRKGFF
;
A
#
# COMPACT_ATOMS: atom_id res chain seq x y z
N MET A 1 13.15 -16.15 42.80
CA MET A 1 13.99 -15.24 41.96
C MET A 1 13.41 -15.05 40.56
N ILE A 2 13.02 -16.11 39.84
CA ILE A 2 12.35 -15.97 38.52
C ILE A 2 11.01 -15.22 38.65
N GLU A 3 10.20 -15.52 39.67
CA GLU A 3 8.96 -14.76 39.97
C GLU A 3 9.20 -13.27 40.26
N GLN A 4 10.39 -12.91 40.76
CA GLN A 4 10.75 -11.52 41.01
C GLN A 4 11.07 -10.77 39.71
N LEU A 5 11.55 -11.47 38.68
CA LEU A 5 11.73 -10.89 37.34
C LEU A 5 10.37 -10.52 36.74
N ASP A 6 9.40 -11.41 36.84
CA ASP A 6 8.06 -11.18 36.27
C ASP A 6 7.37 -9.97 36.93
N ARG A 7 7.47 -9.84 38.26
CA ARG A 7 6.98 -8.65 39.00
C ARG A 7 7.65 -7.35 38.56
N LEU A 8 8.88 -7.41 38.05
CA LEU A 8 9.62 -6.27 37.51
C LEU A 8 9.39 -6.05 36.02
N GLY A 9 8.51 -6.85 35.38
CA GLY A 9 8.26 -6.80 33.95
C GLY A 9 9.43 -7.33 33.12
N LEU A 10 10.23 -8.24 33.68
CA LEU A 10 11.36 -8.88 33.01
C LEU A 10 11.05 -10.35 32.74
N TYR A 11 11.44 -10.81 31.54
CA TYR A 11 11.32 -12.20 31.13
C TYR A 11 12.69 -12.76 30.79
N LEU A 12 13.04 -13.93 31.37
CA LEU A 12 14.25 -14.66 31.01
C LEU A 12 13.92 -15.63 29.87
N ASN A 13 14.43 -15.35 28.67
CA ASN A 13 14.22 -16.21 27.50
C ASN A 13 15.10 -17.46 27.55
N GLN A 14 14.54 -18.56 27.03
CA GLN A 14 15.19 -19.83 26.71
C GLN A 14 14.59 -20.32 25.37
N PRO A 15 15.34 -20.98 24.48
CA PRO A 15 16.71 -21.46 24.66
C PRO A 15 17.80 -20.41 24.50
N GLU A 16 17.54 -19.27 23.85
CA GLU A 16 18.54 -18.20 23.71
C GLU A 16 18.57 -17.34 24.99
N PRO A 17 19.60 -17.48 25.85
CA PRO A 17 19.58 -16.87 27.18
C PRO A 17 19.68 -15.35 27.06
N ALA A 18 18.56 -14.67 27.29
CA ALA A 18 18.46 -13.22 27.19
C ALA A 18 17.44 -12.71 28.20
N ILE A 19 17.66 -11.52 28.73
CA ILE A 19 16.67 -10.85 29.57
C ILE A 19 15.90 -9.82 28.76
N LEU A 20 14.59 -10.02 28.65
CA LEU A 20 13.68 -9.20 27.87
C LEU A 20 12.90 -8.28 28.80
N CYS A 21 12.77 -7.01 28.41
CA CYS A 21 11.78 -6.14 29.03
C CYS A 21 10.42 -6.39 28.38
N ILE A 22 9.43 -6.83 29.15
CA ILE A 22 8.09 -7.16 28.66
C ILE A 22 7.37 -5.90 28.15
N GLN A 23 7.61 -4.75 28.81
CA GLN A 23 6.98 -3.49 28.45
C GLN A 23 7.61 -2.87 27.20
N CYS A 24 8.95 -2.84 27.13
CA CYS A 24 9.66 -2.27 25.98
C CYS A 24 9.80 -3.23 24.80
N LYS A 25 9.58 -4.52 25.02
CA LYS A 25 9.57 -5.58 24.00
C LYS A 25 10.91 -5.77 23.27
N PHE A 26 12.02 -5.68 24.00
CA PHE A 26 13.37 -5.98 23.48
C PHE A 26 14.29 -6.56 24.57
N ALA A 27 15.39 -7.18 24.14
CA ALA A 27 16.41 -7.74 25.02
C ALA A 27 17.33 -6.65 25.57
N LEU A 28 17.53 -6.67 26.87
CA LEU A 28 18.44 -5.77 27.59
C LEU A 28 19.82 -6.40 27.69
N LYS A 29 20.86 -5.56 27.57
CA LYS A 29 22.22 -6.00 27.85
C LYS A 29 22.36 -6.27 29.34
N ALA A 30 22.78 -7.47 29.69
CA ALA A 30 22.94 -7.94 31.07
C ALA A 30 24.21 -7.44 31.78
N ASP A 31 24.99 -6.54 31.17
CA ASP A 31 26.21 -6.02 31.80
C ASP A 31 25.91 -5.00 32.91
N GLY A 32 26.74 -5.04 33.94
CA GLY A 32 26.77 -4.05 35.01
C GLY A 32 25.43 -3.89 35.72
N ASP A 33 24.95 -2.65 35.73
CA ASP A 33 23.67 -2.23 36.30
C ASP A 33 22.64 -1.85 35.23
N ARG A 34 22.91 -2.10 33.94
CA ARG A 34 22.09 -1.60 32.82
C ARG A 34 20.63 -2.02 32.91
N VAL A 35 20.37 -3.26 33.29
CA VAL A 35 18.99 -3.76 33.49
C VAL A 35 18.31 -3.00 34.62
N SER A 36 19.00 -2.85 35.74
CA SER A 36 18.46 -2.08 36.88
C SER A 36 18.22 -0.63 36.47
N ARG A 37 19.20 0.04 35.87
CA ARG A 37 19.09 1.43 35.41
C ARG A 37 17.95 1.63 34.42
N HIS A 38 17.80 0.73 33.44
CA HIS A 38 16.68 0.73 32.51
C HIS A 38 15.33 0.71 33.24
N LEU A 39 15.15 -0.18 34.22
CA LEU A 39 13.92 -0.22 35.02
C LEU A 39 13.69 1.07 35.83
N GLY A 40 14.74 1.70 36.33
CA GLY A 40 14.63 2.97 37.03
C GLY A 40 14.25 4.14 36.12
N GLU A 41 14.94 4.28 34.99
CA GLU A 41 14.81 5.41 34.07
C GLU A 41 13.59 5.30 33.17
N ARG A 42 13.30 4.09 32.65
CA ARG A 42 12.21 3.87 31.68
C ARG A 42 10.89 3.49 32.32
N HIS A 43 10.92 2.88 33.50
CA HIS A 43 9.73 2.34 34.17
C HIS A 43 9.50 2.93 35.58
N GLY A 44 10.37 3.83 36.05
CA GLY A 44 10.20 4.50 37.35
C GLY A 44 10.31 3.57 38.56
N ILE A 45 10.87 2.37 38.41
CA ILE A 45 10.92 1.38 39.50
C ILE A 45 11.91 1.87 40.58
N SER A 46 11.48 1.89 41.83
CA SER A 46 12.29 2.36 42.96
C SER A 46 13.57 1.54 43.15
N LYS A 47 14.61 2.14 43.75
CA LYS A 47 15.87 1.44 44.05
C LYS A 47 15.65 0.26 45.01
N LEU A 48 14.74 0.40 45.98
CA LEU A 48 14.40 -0.63 46.94
C LEU A 48 13.81 -1.88 46.25
N ALA A 49 12.88 -1.69 45.32
CA ALA A 49 12.25 -2.78 44.57
C ALA A 49 13.23 -3.53 43.64
N ARG A 50 14.31 -2.86 43.21
CA ARG A 50 15.36 -3.44 42.37
C ARG A 50 16.56 -3.99 43.17
N ARG A 51 16.50 -3.98 44.50
CA ARG A 51 17.60 -4.45 45.35
C ARG A 51 17.90 -5.93 45.06
N GLY A 52 19.18 -6.26 44.90
CA GLY A 52 19.62 -7.62 44.60
C GLY A 52 19.50 -8.06 43.13
N LEU A 53 18.83 -7.28 42.27
CA LEU A 53 18.67 -7.62 40.84
C LEU A 53 20.01 -7.69 40.10
N GLY A 54 20.88 -6.69 40.28
CA GLY A 54 22.17 -6.64 39.59
C GLY A 54 23.05 -7.87 39.83
N PRO A 55 23.32 -8.25 41.10
CA PRO A 55 24.03 -9.50 41.41
C PRO A 55 23.40 -10.74 40.78
N PHE A 56 22.07 -10.86 40.80
CA PHE A 56 21.35 -11.97 40.18
C PHE A 56 21.53 -12.02 38.66
N ILE A 57 21.39 -10.90 37.96
CA ILE A 57 21.60 -10.87 36.50
C ILE A 57 23.04 -11.24 36.13
N ARG A 58 24.03 -10.82 36.94
CA ARG A 58 25.43 -11.22 36.74
C ARG A 58 25.65 -12.71 36.96
N SER A 59 24.96 -13.35 37.91
CA SER A 59 25.10 -14.79 38.13
C SER A 59 24.57 -15.62 36.96
N LEU A 60 23.64 -15.08 36.17
CA LEU A 60 23.11 -15.75 34.98
C LEU A 60 24.09 -15.78 33.79
N ARG A 61 25.19 -15.00 33.82
CA ARG A 61 26.21 -14.92 32.76
C ARG A 61 25.64 -14.83 31.34
N LEU A 62 24.62 -14.00 31.15
CA LEU A 62 23.91 -13.87 29.88
C LEU A 62 24.82 -13.24 28.81
N PRO A 63 24.82 -13.75 27.56
CA PRO A 63 25.54 -13.16 26.44
C PRO A 63 24.95 -11.78 26.04
N ASP A 64 25.70 -11.04 25.22
CA ASP A 64 25.20 -9.80 24.65
C ASP A 64 24.03 -10.11 23.69
N PRO A 65 22.88 -9.44 23.81
CA PRO A 65 21.76 -9.62 22.87
C PRO A 65 22.11 -9.43 21.40
N LYS A 66 23.15 -8.65 21.09
CA LYS A 66 23.62 -8.43 19.72
C LYS A 66 24.33 -9.65 19.13
N THR A 67 24.91 -10.51 19.97
CA THR A 67 25.63 -11.71 19.54
C THR A 67 24.76 -12.95 19.51
N LEU A 68 23.52 -12.87 20.02
CA LEU A 68 22.57 -13.98 19.99
C LEU A 68 22.31 -14.47 18.56
N PRO A 69 22.08 -15.78 18.38
CA PRO A 69 21.69 -16.33 17.09
C PRO A 69 20.35 -15.72 16.65
N VAL A 70 20.26 -15.44 15.36
CA VAL A 70 19.01 -15.00 14.71
C VAL A 70 18.14 -16.24 14.54
N ARG A 71 16.86 -16.15 14.89
CA ARG A 71 15.91 -17.25 14.67
C ARG A 71 15.66 -17.46 13.19
N SER A 72 15.24 -18.65 12.79
CA SER A 72 14.90 -18.95 11.41
C SER A 72 13.73 -18.09 10.93
N ASP A 73 13.77 -17.62 9.69
CA ASP A 73 12.64 -16.92 9.08
C ASP A 73 11.39 -17.83 9.02
N GLY A 74 10.22 -17.23 9.23
CA GLY A 74 8.95 -17.95 9.31
C GLY A 74 8.65 -18.51 10.71
N SER A 75 9.53 -18.28 11.69
CA SER A 75 9.29 -18.67 13.08
C SER A 75 8.03 -18.02 13.65
N SER A 76 7.41 -18.69 14.64
CA SER A 76 6.34 -18.10 15.43
C SER A 76 6.81 -16.83 16.14
N PRO A 77 5.97 -15.78 16.23
CA PRO A 77 6.35 -14.54 16.89
C PRO A 77 6.64 -14.77 18.37
N HIS A 78 7.76 -14.24 18.85
CA HIS A 78 8.14 -14.25 20.25
C HIS A 78 7.22 -13.30 21.06
N PRO A 79 6.53 -13.75 22.13
CA PRO A 79 5.52 -12.95 22.85
C PRO A 79 6.03 -11.64 23.48
N HIS A 80 7.28 -11.64 23.93
CA HIS A 80 7.92 -10.50 24.59
C HIS A 80 8.83 -9.66 23.69
N LEU A 81 8.83 -9.86 22.37
CA LEU A 81 9.60 -9.04 21.43
C LEU A 81 8.69 -8.20 20.52
N ARG A 82 9.17 -7.03 20.13
CA ARG A 82 8.42 -6.08 19.30
C ARG A 82 8.38 -6.60 17.87
N ILE A 83 7.18 -6.66 17.31
CA ILE A 83 6.98 -6.89 15.88
C ILE A 83 7.10 -5.56 15.15
N GLN A 84 7.97 -5.50 14.16
CA GLN A 84 8.21 -4.33 13.32
C GLN A 84 7.73 -4.63 11.90
N GLN A 85 7.00 -3.72 11.29
CA GLN A 85 6.65 -3.84 9.88
C GLN A 85 7.76 -3.26 9.02
N GLY A 86 8.11 -3.96 7.96
CA GLY A 86 9.05 -3.48 6.98
C GLY A 86 8.98 -4.26 5.68
N ALA A 87 10.00 -4.07 4.87
CA ALA A 87 10.15 -4.76 3.60
C ALA A 87 11.58 -5.31 3.44
N ALA A 88 11.73 -6.25 2.54
CA ALA A 88 13.02 -6.80 2.15
C ALA A 88 13.25 -6.66 0.65
N CYS A 89 14.49 -6.45 0.24
CA CYS A 89 14.89 -6.50 -1.17
C CYS A 89 14.72 -7.94 -1.71
N LYS A 90 14.06 -8.11 -2.87
CA LYS A 90 13.89 -9.44 -3.51
C LYS A 90 15.21 -10.03 -4.02
N HIS A 91 16.19 -9.19 -4.32
CA HIS A 91 17.43 -9.60 -4.99
C HIS A 91 18.53 -10.03 -4.02
N CYS A 92 18.67 -9.35 -2.89
CA CYS A 92 19.73 -9.64 -1.91
C CYS A 92 19.22 -9.89 -0.49
N GLY A 93 17.91 -9.76 -0.24
CA GLY A 93 17.32 -9.98 1.08
C GLY A 93 17.58 -8.87 2.11
N LEU A 94 18.16 -7.72 1.74
CA LEU A 94 18.37 -6.59 2.64
C LEU A 94 17.03 -6.14 3.25
N ARG A 95 16.98 -6.04 4.58
CA ARG A 95 15.76 -5.71 5.35
C ARG A 95 15.78 -4.26 5.82
N SER A 96 14.64 -3.58 5.73
CA SER A 96 14.48 -2.26 6.32
C SER A 96 13.03 -1.98 6.67
N THR A 97 12.81 -1.13 7.66
CA THR A 97 11.50 -0.55 7.95
C THR A 97 11.20 0.69 7.07
N SER A 98 12.21 1.21 6.36
CA SER A 98 12.07 2.39 5.49
C SER A 98 12.16 2.01 4.02
N LEU A 99 11.11 2.33 3.27
CA LEU A 99 11.06 2.16 1.82
C LEU A 99 12.08 3.06 1.10
N GLU A 100 12.41 4.22 1.65
CA GLU A 100 13.41 5.13 1.09
C GLU A 100 14.82 4.50 1.13
N VAL A 101 15.15 3.83 2.24
CA VAL A 101 16.42 3.09 2.37
C VAL A 101 16.49 1.97 1.34
N LEU A 102 15.39 1.25 1.12
CA LEU A 102 15.32 0.18 0.12
C LEU A 102 15.39 0.72 -1.32
N SER A 103 14.71 1.82 -1.62
CA SER A 103 14.80 2.49 -2.92
C SER A 103 16.23 2.94 -3.21
N ARG A 104 16.89 3.60 -2.25
CA ARG A 104 18.31 4.00 -2.37
C ARG A 104 19.23 2.78 -2.55
N HIS A 105 18.96 1.70 -1.83
CA HIS A 105 19.71 0.46 -1.97
C HIS A 105 19.54 -0.16 -3.36
N LEU A 106 18.32 -0.30 -3.87
CA LEU A 106 18.03 -0.83 -5.20
C LEU A 106 18.72 0.00 -6.28
N ASN A 107 18.68 1.33 -6.16
CA ASN A 107 19.34 2.23 -7.11
C ASN A 107 20.87 2.08 -7.13
N LYS A 108 21.49 1.73 -6.00
CA LYS A 108 22.94 1.61 -5.87
C LYS A 108 23.47 0.22 -6.17
N VAL A 109 22.77 -0.81 -5.71
CA VAL A 109 23.24 -2.20 -5.72
C VAL A 109 22.61 -3.01 -6.85
N HIS A 110 21.37 -2.69 -7.23
CA HIS A 110 20.59 -3.41 -8.24
C HIS A 110 20.17 -2.52 -9.43
N PRO A 111 21.04 -1.67 -9.99
CA PRO A 111 20.64 -0.75 -11.05
C PRO A 111 20.23 -1.47 -12.35
N GLN A 112 20.80 -2.65 -12.63
CA GLN A 112 20.49 -3.42 -13.83
C GLN A 112 19.11 -4.08 -13.73
N ASP A 113 18.76 -4.60 -12.55
CA ASP A 113 17.50 -5.31 -12.31
C ASP A 113 16.27 -4.39 -12.39
N ILE A 114 16.46 -3.09 -12.14
CA ILE A 114 15.36 -2.09 -12.10
C ILE A 114 15.18 -1.30 -13.40
N GLN A 115 16.08 -1.43 -14.38
CA GLN A 115 16.07 -0.65 -15.62
C GLN A 115 14.77 -0.81 -16.41
N HIS A 116 14.28 -2.04 -16.54
CA HIS A 116 13.07 -2.35 -17.30
C HIS A 116 11.78 -1.84 -16.62
N SER A 117 11.79 -1.69 -15.30
CA SER A 117 10.62 -1.24 -14.52
C SER A 117 10.44 0.28 -14.57
N ARG A 118 11.53 1.03 -14.74
CA ARG A 118 11.50 2.51 -14.85
C ARG A 118 10.92 3.03 -16.15
N GLY A 119 11.06 2.29 -17.25
CA GLY A 119 10.63 2.73 -18.59
C GLY A 119 9.12 2.67 -18.84
N ARG A 120 8.32 2.13 -17.91
CA ARG A 120 6.89 1.85 -18.12
C ARG A 120 5.92 2.94 -17.67
N GLY A 121 6.38 4.17 -17.45
CA GLY A 121 5.49 5.32 -17.19
C GLY A 121 4.62 5.20 -15.93
N PHE A 122 4.94 4.28 -15.03
CA PHE A 122 4.25 4.13 -13.76
C PHE A 122 4.76 5.17 -12.75
N SER A 123 3.87 5.60 -11.84
CA SER A 123 4.23 6.40 -10.66
C SER A 123 5.41 5.77 -9.91
N GLU A 124 6.31 6.60 -9.34
CA GLU A 124 7.52 6.21 -8.61
C GLU A 124 7.29 5.13 -7.53
N SER A 125 6.05 4.94 -7.08
CA SER A 125 5.70 3.95 -6.05
C SER A 125 5.54 2.52 -6.57
N HIS A 126 5.16 2.32 -7.84
CA HIS A 126 4.77 0.99 -8.34
C HIS A 126 5.98 0.12 -8.70
N TRP A 127 7.01 0.69 -9.33
CA TRP A 127 8.21 -0.07 -9.69
C TRP A 127 8.93 -0.62 -8.45
N LEU A 128 8.84 0.07 -7.31
CA LEU A 128 9.47 -0.39 -6.06
C LEU A 128 8.85 -1.71 -5.58
N GLN A 129 7.52 -1.85 -5.67
CA GLN A 129 6.78 -3.06 -5.27
C GLN A 129 7.19 -4.30 -6.06
N ASP A 130 7.63 -4.12 -7.31
CA ASP A 130 8.12 -5.20 -8.15
C ASP A 130 9.45 -5.78 -7.64
N HIS A 131 10.23 -5.00 -6.87
CA HIS A 131 11.56 -5.37 -6.40
C HIS A 131 11.69 -5.52 -4.88
N ILE A 132 10.63 -5.26 -4.11
CA ILE A 132 10.58 -5.47 -2.66
C ILE A 132 9.50 -6.46 -2.23
N LEU A 133 9.82 -7.29 -1.24
CA LEU A 133 8.83 -8.03 -0.46
C LEU A 133 8.31 -7.09 0.62
N ASP A 134 7.17 -6.46 0.36
CA ASP A 134 6.51 -5.57 1.30
C ASP A 134 5.70 -6.33 2.36
N ARG A 135 5.30 -5.64 3.44
CA ARG A 135 4.43 -6.14 4.52
C ARG A 135 5.02 -7.33 5.29
N LEU A 136 6.34 -7.38 5.37
CA LEU A 136 7.02 -8.36 6.20
C LEU A 136 6.99 -7.91 7.66
N SER A 137 6.59 -8.84 8.51
CA SER A 137 6.67 -8.67 9.96
C SER A 137 8.00 -9.21 10.44
N PHE A 138 8.80 -8.36 11.07
CA PHE A 138 10.12 -8.69 11.57
C PHE A 138 10.14 -8.66 13.11
N GLN A 139 10.95 -9.53 13.71
CA GLN A 139 11.37 -9.41 15.09
C GLN A 139 12.89 -9.45 15.18
N ALA A 140 13.42 -8.73 16.16
CA ALA A 140 14.85 -8.73 16.48
C ALA A 140 15.03 -8.72 17.99
N TRP A 141 16.19 -9.20 18.44
CA TRP A 141 16.55 -9.13 19.86
C TRP A 141 16.68 -7.68 20.36
N THR A 142 17.12 -6.76 19.49
CA THR A 142 17.39 -5.36 19.84
C THR A 142 16.65 -4.40 18.92
N VAL A 143 16.44 -3.15 19.36
CA VAL A 143 15.63 -2.16 18.63
C VAL A 143 16.30 -1.69 17.33
N SER A 144 17.63 -1.63 17.28
CA SER A 144 18.38 -0.92 16.23
C SER A 144 18.95 -1.81 15.11
N HIS A 145 18.79 -3.13 15.19
CA HIS A 145 19.49 -4.07 14.29
C HIS A 145 18.50 -4.86 13.43
N ILE A 146 17.86 -4.18 12.47
CA ILE A 146 16.93 -4.81 11.52
C ILE A 146 17.63 -5.85 10.62
N GLU A 147 18.93 -5.69 10.35
CA GLU A 147 19.73 -6.66 9.60
C GLU A 147 19.80 -8.03 10.28
N ARG A 148 19.72 -8.05 11.62
CA ARG A 148 19.69 -9.28 12.43
C ARG A 148 18.28 -9.62 12.89
N SER A 149 17.27 -9.18 12.15
CA SER A 149 15.88 -9.55 12.38
C SER A 149 15.53 -10.84 11.62
N TRP A 150 14.49 -11.53 12.08
CA TRP A 150 13.87 -12.65 11.39
C TRP A 150 12.42 -12.33 11.04
N THR A 151 11.93 -12.90 9.94
CA THR A 151 10.52 -12.77 9.55
C THR A 151 9.67 -13.66 10.44
N VAL A 152 8.54 -13.13 10.92
CA VAL A 152 7.56 -13.88 11.72
C VAL A 152 6.30 -14.16 10.93
N HIS A 153 5.78 -15.37 11.04
CA HIS A 153 4.51 -15.73 10.45
C HIS A 153 3.38 -15.31 11.41
N LEU A 154 2.64 -14.25 11.06
CA LEU A 154 1.45 -13.86 11.81
C LEU A 154 0.29 -14.76 11.39
N TYR A 155 -0.24 -15.56 12.31
CA TYR A 155 -1.55 -16.19 12.10
C TYR A 155 -2.61 -15.08 12.00
N ARG A 156 -3.51 -15.21 11.03
CA ARG A 156 -4.63 -14.29 10.80
C ARG A 156 -5.46 -14.19 12.09
N GLY A 157 -5.26 -13.12 12.87
CA GLY A 157 -6.01 -12.87 14.11
C GLY A 157 -5.20 -12.38 15.34
N GLN A 158 -3.87 -12.27 15.28
CA GLN A 158 -3.09 -11.81 16.44
C GLN A 158 -3.12 -10.27 16.60
N PRO A 159 -3.32 -9.72 17.82
CA PRO A 159 -3.49 -8.28 18.03
C PRO A 159 -2.26 -7.50 17.61
N GLN A 160 -2.44 -6.56 16.70
CA GLN A 160 -1.42 -5.60 16.31
C GLN A 160 -1.24 -4.60 17.46
N GLY A 161 0.01 -4.32 17.84
CA GLY A 161 0.33 -3.19 18.73
C GLY A 161 -0.14 -1.86 18.13
N PRO A 162 -0.02 -0.73 18.87
CA PRO A 162 -0.71 0.54 18.58
C PRO A 162 -0.13 1.34 17.40
N HIS A 163 0.24 0.66 16.32
CA HIS A 163 0.21 1.24 14.99
C HIS A 163 -0.82 0.44 14.21
N THR A 164 -2.00 1.05 14.10
CA THR A 164 -3.02 0.64 13.16
C THR A 164 -2.33 0.33 11.83
N PRO A 165 -2.54 -0.87 11.27
CA PRO A 165 -2.09 -1.14 9.93
C PRO A 165 -2.76 -0.06 9.07
N VAL A 166 -2.04 0.47 8.07
CA VAL A 166 -2.71 1.06 6.92
C VAL A 166 -3.47 -0.10 6.30
N THR A 167 -4.68 -0.32 6.82
CA THR A 167 -5.70 -1.17 6.26
C THR A 167 -5.72 -0.76 4.80
N ILE A 168 -5.46 -1.70 3.89
CA ILE A 168 -6.00 -1.58 2.53
C ILE A 168 -7.42 -1.11 2.79
N TYR A 169 -7.79 0.11 2.39
CA TYR A 169 -9.13 0.62 2.60
C TYR A 169 -10.06 -0.52 2.21
N GLN A 170 -10.65 -1.19 3.20
CA GLN A 170 -11.72 -2.11 2.94
C GLN A 170 -12.75 -1.16 2.39
N ALA A 171 -12.97 -1.23 1.08
CA ALA A 171 -13.94 -0.37 0.44
C ALA A 171 -15.21 -0.51 1.28
N PRO A 172 -15.91 0.60 1.61
CA PRO A 172 -17.14 0.54 2.38
C PRO A 172 -18.00 -0.64 1.91
N GLU A 173 -18.63 -1.37 2.83
CA GLU A 173 -19.47 -2.54 2.51
C GLU A 173 -20.31 -2.39 1.22
N PRO A 174 -20.95 -1.23 0.95
CA PRO A 174 -21.67 -1.00 -0.30
C PRO A 174 -20.83 -1.21 -1.57
N ILE A 175 -19.56 -0.80 -1.56
CA ILE A 175 -18.63 -0.97 -2.69
C ILE A 175 -18.19 -2.42 -2.83
N GLN A 176 -18.02 -3.15 -1.72
CA GLN A 176 -17.67 -4.58 -1.75
C GLN A 176 -18.83 -5.43 -2.27
N VAL A 177 -20.05 -5.15 -1.82
CA VAL A 177 -21.28 -5.79 -2.32
C VAL A 177 -21.43 -5.52 -3.80
N PHE A 178 -21.34 -4.26 -4.22
CA PHE A 178 -21.43 -3.87 -5.62
C PHE A 178 -20.36 -4.53 -6.51
N ALA A 179 -19.11 -4.61 -6.04
CA ALA A 179 -18.03 -5.27 -6.75
C ALA A 179 -18.26 -6.78 -6.92
N LYS A 180 -18.81 -7.44 -5.90
CA LYS A 180 -19.18 -8.87 -5.95
C LYS A 180 -20.33 -9.09 -6.93
N GLU A 181 -21.37 -8.25 -6.91
CA GLU A 181 -22.48 -8.32 -7.86
C GLU A 181 -22.02 -8.14 -9.30
N LEU A 182 -21.15 -7.16 -9.56
CA LEU A 182 -20.51 -6.94 -10.86
C LEU A 182 -19.72 -8.17 -11.32
N PHE A 183 -18.95 -8.77 -10.44
CA PHE A 183 -18.15 -9.95 -10.74
C PHE A 183 -19.01 -11.16 -11.12
N VAL A 184 -20.08 -11.42 -10.35
CA VAL A 184 -21.01 -12.52 -10.62
C VAL A 184 -21.74 -12.31 -11.96
N ARG A 185 -22.19 -11.08 -12.24
CA ARG A 185 -22.85 -10.74 -13.50
C ARG A 185 -21.92 -10.92 -14.70
N GLU A 186 -20.65 -10.54 -14.57
CA GLU A 186 -19.65 -10.71 -15.63
C GLU A 186 -19.37 -12.20 -15.89
N GLN A 187 -19.23 -13.00 -14.82
CA GLN A 187 -18.99 -14.43 -14.93
C GLN A 187 -20.16 -15.15 -15.64
N GLN A 188 -21.40 -14.75 -15.34
CA GLN A 188 -22.58 -15.24 -16.05
C GLN A 188 -22.58 -14.83 -17.53
N TYR A 189 -22.21 -13.59 -17.85
CA TYR A 189 -22.16 -13.11 -19.23
C TYR A 189 -21.09 -13.84 -20.06
N LEU A 190 -19.87 -13.97 -19.53
CA LEU A 190 -18.80 -14.74 -20.18
C LEU A 190 -19.20 -16.20 -20.41
N SER A 191 -19.94 -16.80 -19.47
CA SER A 191 -20.46 -18.15 -19.64
C SER A 191 -21.51 -18.26 -20.77
N GLN A 192 -22.33 -17.23 -20.97
CA GLN A 192 -23.33 -17.17 -22.05
C GLN A 192 -22.69 -16.87 -23.41
N GLN A 193 -21.65 -16.04 -23.44
CA GLN A 193 -20.85 -15.76 -24.62
C GLN A 193 -20.07 -17.00 -25.08
N ALA A 194 -19.48 -17.76 -24.14
CA ALA A 194 -18.80 -19.02 -24.42
C ALA A 194 -19.76 -20.11 -24.96
N ARG A 195 -21.04 -20.06 -24.58
CA ARG A 195 -22.10 -20.93 -25.12
C ARG A 195 -22.64 -20.48 -26.49
N GLY A 196 -22.09 -19.44 -27.09
CA GLY A 196 -22.47 -18.97 -28.42
C GLY A 196 -23.87 -18.33 -28.50
N SER A 197 -24.48 -17.99 -27.35
CA SER A 197 -25.85 -17.45 -27.29
C SER A 197 -25.94 -15.93 -27.51
N LEU A 198 -24.81 -15.24 -27.73
CA LEU A 198 -24.77 -13.79 -28.00
C LEU A 198 -24.14 -13.49 -29.36
N PRO A 199 -24.67 -12.49 -30.12
CA PRO A 199 -24.07 -12.05 -31.37
C PRO A 199 -22.63 -11.58 -31.17
N LYS A 200 -21.71 -12.09 -31.98
CA LYS A 200 -20.32 -11.62 -32.03
C LYS A 200 -20.31 -10.21 -32.68
N PRO A 201 -19.59 -9.21 -32.15
CA PRO A 201 -19.55 -7.90 -32.77
C PRO A 201 -18.86 -7.98 -34.13
N THR A 202 -19.64 -7.98 -35.20
CA THR A 202 -19.15 -7.76 -36.55
C THR A 202 -19.00 -6.26 -36.74
N GLY A 203 -17.78 -5.79 -36.97
CA GLY A 203 -17.45 -4.39 -37.22
C GLY A 203 -17.99 -3.89 -38.56
N ARG A 204 -19.31 -3.81 -38.69
CA ARG A 204 -19.99 -3.19 -39.83
C ARG A 204 -20.89 -2.08 -39.32
N THR A 205 -20.67 -0.89 -39.88
CA THR A 205 -21.25 0.38 -39.48
C THR A 205 -22.76 0.40 -39.76
N THR A 206 -23.58 0.03 -38.77
CA THR A 206 -25.02 0.27 -38.80
C THR A 206 -25.53 0.62 -37.39
N SER A 207 -26.16 1.80 -37.27
CA SER A 207 -26.88 2.38 -36.12
C SER A 207 -26.28 2.19 -34.72
N ALA A 208 -25.95 3.31 -34.06
CA ALA A 208 -25.28 3.45 -32.75
C ALA A 208 -26.08 2.96 -31.50
N THR A 209 -26.99 2.00 -31.69
CA THR A 209 -27.83 1.39 -30.66
C THR A 209 -27.52 -0.10 -30.45
N ASP A 210 -26.61 -0.69 -31.23
CA ASP A 210 -26.28 -2.11 -31.11
C ASP A 210 -25.51 -2.41 -29.80
N PRO A 211 -26.07 -3.24 -28.88
CA PRO A 211 -25.41 -3.65 -27.64
C PRO A 211 -24.07 -4.33 -27.84
N ALA A 212 -23.77 -4.79 -29.06
CA ALA A 212 -22.50 -5.42 -29.44
C ALA A 212 -21.33 -4.42 -29.50
N LEU A 213 -21.58 -3.11 -29.61
CA LEU A 213 -20.55 -2.07 -29.71
C LEU A 213 -20.18 -1.41 -28.36
N ILE A 214 -20.89 -1.75 -27.28
CA ILE A 214 -20.57 -1.25 -25.93
C ILE A 214 -19.41 -2.08 -25.39
N THR A 215 -18.22 -1.46 -25.30
CA THR A 215 -17.06 -2.12 -24.67
C THR A 215 -17.38 -2.49 -23.21
N ASN A 216 -16.80 -3.57 -22.69
CA ASN A 216 -17.03 -4.01 -21.31
C ASN A 216 -16.78 -2.89 -20.28
N TRP A 217 -15.86 -1.98 -20.58
CA TRP A 217 -15.62 -0.78 -19.77
C TRP A 217 -16.84 0.16 -19.74
N MET A 218 -17.43 0.49 -20.90
CA MET A 218 -18.61 1.37 -20.99
C MET A 218 -19.83 0.75 -20.30
N ARG A 219 -19.98 -0.58 -20.33
CA ARG A 219 -21.05 -1.28 -19.59
C ARG A 219 -20.84 -1.18 -18.08
N ARG A 220 -19.60 -1.38 -17.61
CA ARG A 220 -19.24 -1.34 -16.18
C ARG A 220 -19.41 0.02 -15.54
N THR A 221 -19.22 1.10 -16.30
CA THR A 221 -19.37 2.49 -15.84
C THR A 221 -20.79 3.03 -16.01
N GLY A 222 -21.74 2.22 -16.48
CA GLY A 222 -23.14 2.64 -16.64
C GLY A 222 -23.35 3.70 -17.73
N TRP A 223 -22.40 3.86 -18.65
CA TRP A 223 -22.43 4.91 -19.68
C TRP A 223 -23.69 4.89 -20.53
N GLU A 224 -24.22 3.70 -20.84
CA GLU A 224 -25.46 3.56 -21.59
C GLU A 224 -26.63 4.23 -20.87
N GLU A 225 -26.76 4.00 -19.56
CA GLU A 225 -27.82 4.60 -18.73
C GLU A 225 -27.60 6.10 -18.57
N THR A 226 -26.36 6.50 -18.28
CA THR A 226 -25.98 7.91 -18.10
C THR A 226 -26.27 8.76 -19.33
N PHE A 227 -26.09 8.20 -20.53
CA PHE A 227 -26.26 8.90 -21.81
C PHE A 227 -27.44 8.39 -22.64
N ARG A 228 -28.41 7.70 -22.03
CA ARG A 228 -29.58 7.13 -22.74
C ARG A 228 -30.45 8.21 -23.39
N ASN A 229 -30.61 9.32 -22.69
CA ASN A 229 -31.47 10.45 -23.10
C ASN A 229 -30.67 11.71 -23.45
N THR A 230 -29.35 11.58 -23.64
CA THR A 230 -28.49 12.74 -23.94
C THR A 230 -28.23 12.82 -25.44
N ARG A 231 -28.38 14.04 -25.98
CA ARG A 231 -28.03 14.41 -27.36
C ARG A 231 -26.50 14.28 -27.54
N ARG A 232 -26.05 13.11 -28.00
CA ARG A 232 -24.62 12.79 -28.17
C ARG A 232 -23.94 13.71 -29.20
N ASP A 233 -24.69 14.21 -30.17
CA ASP A 233 -24.30 15.26 -31.12
C ASP A 233 -23.82 16.52 -30.40
N LEU A 234 -24.53 16.96 -29.36
CA LEU A 234 -24.13 18.12 -28.55
C LEU A 234 -22.84 17.85 -27.76
N ILE A 235 -22.70 16.66 -27.16
CA ILE A 235 -21.46 16.30 -26.44
C ILE A 235 -20.27 16.28 -27.38
N VAL A 236 -20.43 15.69 -28.58
CA VAL A 236 -19.38 15.65 -29.59
C VAL A 236 -19.02 17.06 -30.05
N ALA A 237 -20.01 17.91 -30.30
CA ALA A 237 -19.78 19.31 -30.66
C ALA A 237 -19.04 20.09 -29.55
N MET A 238 -19.37 19.87 -28.28
CA MET A 238 -18.72 20.51 -27.13
C MET A 238 -17.26 20.04 -26.90
N VAL A 239 -16.92 18.82 -27.33
CA VAL A 239 -15.55 18.27 -27.19
C VAL A 239 -14.66 18.63 -28.38
N GLN A 240 -15.25 19.05 -29.50
CA GLN A 240 -14.49 19.56 -30.64
C GLN A 240 -13.82 20.89 -30.29
N CYS A 241 -12.52 20.99 -30.55
CA CYS A 241 -11.78 22.23 -30.31
C CYS A 241 -12.27 23.35 -31.24
N PRO A 242 -12.31 24.61 -30.77
CA PRO A 242 -12.64 25.74 -31.61
C PRO A 242 -11.71 25.77 -32.84
N PRO A 243 -12.25 25.96 -34.06
CA PRO A 243 -11.44 26.04 -35.27
C PRO A 243 -10.46 27.22 -35.20
N LYS A 244 -9.17 26.95 -35.47
CA LYS A 244 -8.08 27.92 -35.28
C LYS A 244 -8.16 29.18 -36.15
N GLU A 245 -8.91 29.14 -37.25
CA GLU A 245 -8.82 30.15 -38.30
C GLU A 245 -10.09 31.00 -38.47
N ASN A 246 -11.18 30.68 -37.76
CA ASN A 246 -12.38 31.50 -37.84
C ASN A 246 -13.26 31.38 -36.58
N PRO A 247 -13.14 32.28 -35.59
CA PRO A 247 -13.92 32.28 -34.37
C PRO A 247 -15.29 32.94 -34.63
N GLY A 248 -16.00 32.47 -35.66
CA GLY A 248 -17.39 32.83 -35.87
C GLY A 248 -18.28 32.16 -34.81
N PRO A 249 -19.54 32.58 -34.67
CA PRO A 249 -20.51 31.87 -33.83
C PRO A 249 -20.55 30.38 -34.20
N LEU A 250 -20.23 29.50 -33.24
CA LEU A 250 -20.17 28.06 -33.48
C LEU A 250 -21.56 27.45 -33.25
N TRP A 251 -22.15 26.89 -34.30
CA TRP A 251 -23.38 26.13 -34.16
C TRP A 251 -23.10 24.83 -33.40
N LEU A 252 -23.77 24.65 -32.25
CA LEU A 252 -23.60 23.48 -31.40
C LEU A 252 -24.61 22.39 -31.75
N ALA A 253 -25.91 22.72 -31.69
CA ALA A 253 -27.00 21.96 -32.29
C ALA A 253 -28.34 22.71 -32.20
N ASN A 254 -29.42 22.16 -32.74
CA ASN A 254 -30.77 22.70 -32.52
C ASN A 254 -31.42 22.12 -31.26
N TYR A 255 -31.88 22.95 -30.34
CA TYR A 255 -32.62 22.56 -29.13
C TYR A 255 -33.98 23.24 -29.11
N LYS A 256 -35.06 22.44 -29.06
CA LYS A 256 -36.45 22.93 -29.12
C LYS A 256 -36.69 23.89 -30.30
N ASP A 257 -36.23 23.49 -31.49
CA ASP A 257 -36.33 24.24 -32.74
C ASP A 257 -35.58 25.59 -32.78
N GLU A 258 -34.77 25.89 -31.76
CA GLU A 258 -33.85 27.02 -31.73
C GLU A 258 -32.41 26.55 -31.95
N ALA A 259 -31.65 27.30 -32.75
CA ALA A 259 -30.23 27.03 -32.93
C ALA A 259 -29.44 27.44 -31.68
N LEU A 260 -28.86 26.46 -30.97
CA LEU A 260 -27.88 26.74 -29.93
C LEU A 260 -26.56 27.08 -30.60
N ILE A 261 -26.15 28.33 -30.43
CA ILE A 261 -24.96 28.90 -31.03
C ILE A 261 -24.06 29.40 -29.89
N SER A 262 -22.81 28.94 -29.87
CA SER A 262 -21.78 29.52 -29.01
C SER A 262 -21.37 30.87 -29.56
N SER A 263 -21.37 31.90 -28.70
CA SER A 263 -21.06 33.26 -29.13
C SER A 263 -19.58 33.40 -29.49
N GLN A 264 -19.26 34.35 -30.36
CA GLN A 264 -17.87 34.65 -30.71
C GLN A 264 -17.02 35.02 -29.49
N GLU A 265 -17.61 35.68 -28.49
CA GLU A 265 -16.90 36.04 -27.26
C GLU A 265 -16.52 34.80 -26.44
N ASP A 266 -17.44 33.83 -26.35
CA ASP A 266 -17.21 32.59 -25.61
C ASP A 266 -16.16 31.72 -26.30
N GLU A 267 -16.19 31.60 -27.63
CA GLU A 267 -15.18 30.88 -28.39
C GLU A 267 -13.78 31.51 -28.28
N HIS A 268 -13.69 32.85 -28.20
CA HIS A 268 -12.42 33.54 -27.92
C HIS A 268 -11.90 33.27 -26.51
N LYS A 269 -12.78 33.25 -25.49
CA LYS A 269 -12.41 32.89 -24.11
C LYS A 269 -11.90 31.46 -24.04
N LEU A 270 -12.60 30.50 -24.66
CA LEU A 270 -12.20 29.10 -24.72
C LEU A 270 -10.87 28.91 -25.44
N THR A 271 -10.66 29.61 -26.57
CA THR A 271 -9.39 29.59 -27.30
C THR A 271 -8.23 30.07 -26.45
N ARG A 272 -8.42 31.15 -25.68
CA ARG A 272 -7.40 31.65 -24.73
C ARG A 272 -7.11 30.63 -23.64
N MET A 273 -8.12 30.06 -23.00
CA MET A 273 -7.93 29.04 -21.95
C MET A 273 -7.16 27.83 -22.49
N MET A 274 -7.50 27.34 -23.68
CA MET A 274 -6.80 26.21 -24.31
C MET A 274 -5.36 26.55 -24.73
N ALA A 275 -5.10 27.80 -25.16
CA ALA A 275 -3.75 28.26 -25.46
C ALA A 275 -2.87 28.35 -24.19
N TYR A 276 -3.43 28.78 -23.06
CA TYR A 276 -2.73 28.77 -21.77
C TYR A 276 -2.43 27.36 -21.29
N LEU A 277 -3.39 26.43 -21.38
CA LEU A 277 -3.19 25.03 -21.01
C LEU A 277 -2.13 24.34 -21.88
N ARG A 278 -2.02 24.69 -23.17
CA ARG A 278 -0.95 24.17 -24.05
C ARG A 278 0.45 24.72 -23.73
N LYS A 279 0.55 25.95 -23.21
CA LYS A 279 1.84 26.57 -22.85
C LYS A 279 2.37 26.13 -21.47
N GLY A 280 1.53 25.57 -20.60
CA GLY A 280 1.93 25.08 -19.27
C GLY A 280 2.50 23.66 -19.23
N PHE A 281 2.66 23.00 -20.39
CA PHE A 281 3.19 21.64 -20.52
C PHE A 281 4.53 21.55 -21.27
N PHE A 282 5.28 22.66 -21.35
CA PHE A 282 6.68 22.70 -21.79
C PHE A 282 7.57 23.29 -20.70
#